data_AF-A0A2T6CCX5-F1
#
_entry.id   AF-A0A2T6CCX5-F1
#
_cell.length_a   1.000
_cell.length_b   1.000
_cell.length_c   1.000
_cell.angle_alpha   90.00
_cell.angle_beta   90.00
_cell.angle_gamma   90.00
#
_symmetry.space_group_name_H-M   'P 1'
#
loop_
_entity.id
_entity.type
_entity.pdbx_description
1 polymer ?
#
loop_
_entity_poly.entity_id
_entity_poly.type
_entity_poly.pdbx_seq_one_letter_code
_entity_poly.pdbx_strand_id
1 'polypeptide(L)'
;MTSSHWILIAVLAMAAFAIRVIGLFAGDAIRASRFAWVLDDLPGLIVVSLVASSLAGQPLITWVAAGAALIAALLTNHVIATMCIGFAAYAALGWFGV
;
A
#
# COMPACT_ATOMS: atom_id res chain seq x y z
N MET A 1 26.18 -8.25 12.96
CA MET A 1 25.45 -8.13 11.69
C MET A 1 26.15 -9.01 10.66
N THR A 2 25.52 -10.09 10.20
CA THR A 2 26.17 -11.11 9.36
C THR A 2 26.26 -10.64 7.90
N SER A 3 27.25 -11.13 7.15
CA SER A 3 27.41 -10.82 5.71
C SER A 3 26.15 -11.14 4.89
N SER A 4 25.36 -12.13 5.30
CA SER A 4 24.09 -12.49 4.66
C SER A 4 23.02 -11.39 4.75
N HIS A 5 22.99 -10.61 5.84
CA HIS A 5 22.04 -9.50 5.99
C HIS A 5 22.37 -8.36 5.04
N TRP A 6 23.66 -8.07 4.85
CA TRP A 6 24.12 -7.04 3.91
C TRP A 6 23.78 -7.37 2.46
N ILE A 7 23.90 -8.64 2.06
CA ILE A 7 23.50 -9.10 0.73
C ILE A 7 21.99 -8.96 0.55
N LEU A 8 21.18 -9.37 1.53
CA LEU A 8 19.72 -9.20 1.47
C LEU A 8 19.30 -7.74 1.35
N ILE A 9 19.92 -6.84 2.14
CA ILE A 9 19.66 -5.41 2.06
C ILE A 9 20.01 -4.88 0.67
N ALA A 10 21.18 -5.25 0.13
CA ALA A 10 21.59 -4.81 -1.20
C ALA A 10 20.63 -5.29 -2.30
N VAL A 11 20.17 -6.55 -2.22
CA VAL A 11 19.20 -7.10 -3.17
C VAL A 11 17.84 -6.41 -3.06
N LEU A 12 17.33 -6.22 -1.84
CA LEU A 12 16.06 -5.52 -1.59
C LEU A 12 16.12 -4.07 -2.08
N ALA A 13 17.23 -3.37 -1.82
CA ALA A 13 17.44 -2.00 -2.27
C ALA A 13 17.47 -1.93 -3.81
N MET A 14 18.17 -2.86 -4.46
CA MET A 14 18.25 -2.93 -5.92
C MET A 14 16.88 -3.25 -6.55
N ALA A 15 16.15 -4.21 -5.98
CA ALA A 15 14.81 -4.56 -6.45
C ALA A 15 13.83 -3.38 -6.28
N ALA A 16 13.83 -2.72 -5.11
CA ALA A 16 12.99 -1.55 -4.87
C ALA A 16 13.29 -0.42 -5.85
N PHE A 17 14.57 -0.17 -6.13
CA PHE A 17 14.99 0.83 -7.13
C PHE A 17 14.55 0.44 -8.54
N ALA A 18 14.74 -0.82 -8.94
CA ALA A 18 14.32 -1.31 -10.25
C ALA A 18 12.81 -1.15 -10.47
N ILE A 19 11.99 -1.48 -9.46
CA ILE A 19 10.52 -1.29 -9.52
C ILE A 19 10.17 0.19 -9.75
N ARG A 20 10.86 1.11 -9.05
CA ARG A 20 10.63 2.56 -9.20
C ARG A 20 10.99 3.05 -10.60
N VAL A 21 12.12 2.60 -11.13
CA VAL A 21 12.61 2.96 -12.47
C VAL A 21 11.67 2.42 -13.55
N ILE A 22 11.33 1.12 -13.49
CA ILE A 22 10.39 0.49 -14.44
C ILE A 22 9.02 1.18 -14.34
N GLY A 23 8.54 1.49 -13.14
CA GLY A 23 7.27 2.18 -12.93
C GLY A 23 7.22 3.57 -13.56
N LEU A 24 8.34 4.33 -13.52
CA LEU A 24 8.45 5.63 -14.20
C LEU A 24 8.32 5.48 -15.73
N PHE A 25 9.11 4.58 -16.33
CA PHE A 25 9.08 4.36 -17.77
C PHE A 25 7.76 3.75 -18.26
N ALA A 26 7.20 2.80 -17.51
CA ALA A 26 5.91 2.21 -17.81
C ALA A 26 4.78 3.25 -17.71
N GLY A 27 4.82 4.13 -16.70
CA GLY A 27 3.84 5.21 -16.55
C GLY A 27 3.81 6.15 -17.76
N ASP A 28 4.98 6.53 -18.28
CA ASP A 28 5.07 7.36 -19.49
C ASP A 28 4.57 6.62 -20.75
N ALA A 29 4.91 5.34 -20.90
CA ALA A 29 4.44 4.52 -22.02
C ALA A 29 2.92 4.28 -21.99
N ILE A 30 2.36 4.10 -20.79
CA ILE A 30 0.91 3.91 -20.58
C ILE A 30 0.14 5.17 -20.96
N ARG A 31 0.64 6.35 -20.53
CA ARG A 31 0.05 7.67 -20.79
C ARG A 31 0.02 8.02 -22.28
N ALA A 32 0.96 7.48 -23.07
CA ALA A 32 1.00 7.65 -24.52
C ALA A 32 0.01 6.74 -25.29
N SER A 33 -0.58 5.72 -24.64
CA SER A 33 -1.47 4.75 -25.30
C SER A 33 -2.95 5.18 -25.26
N ARG A 34 -3.76 4.73 -26.23
CA ARG A 34 -5.21 5.00 -26.26
C ARG A 34 -5.99 4.40 -25.08
N PHE A 35 -5.39 3.45 -24.36
CA PHE A 35 -6.00 2.77 -23.21
C PHE A 35 -5.62 3.42 -21.87
N ALA A 36 -4.99 4.61 -21.89
CA ALA A 36 -4.59 5.35 -20.70
C ALA A 36 -5.73 5.45 -19.67
N TRP A 37 -6.98 5.68 -20.11
CA TRP A 37 -8.15 5.71 -19.22
C TRP A 37 -8.32 4.43 -18.38
N VAL A 38 -8.16 3.24 -18.97
CA VAL A 38 -8.29 1.97 -18.22
C VAL A 38 -7.06 1.74 -17.35
N LEU A 39 -5.87 2.05 -17.87
CA LEU A 39 -4.62 1.77 -17.17
C LEU A 39 -4.28 2.78 -16.07
N ASP A 40 -4.87 3.98 -16.09
CA ASP A 40 -4.72 5.00 -15.03
C ASP A 40 -5.52 4.61 -13.77
N ASP A 41 -6.67 3.95 -13.92
CA ASP A 41 -7.52 3.50 -12.79
C ASP A 41 -7.13 2.11 -12.26
N LEU A 42 -6.48 1.31 -13.09
CA LEU A 42 -6.08 -0.07 -12.79
C LEU A 42 -5.22 -0.22 -11.52
N PRO A 43 -4.22 0.64 -11.22
CA PRO A 43 -3.44 0.56 -9.99
C PRO A 43 -4.31 0.68 -8.74
N GLY A 44 -5.27 1.61 -8.74
CA GLY A 44 -6.20 1.78 -7.63
C GLY A 44 -7.08 0.54 -7.44
N LEU A 45 -7.62 0.00 -8.54
CA LEU A 45 -8.43 -1.22 -8.51
C LEU A 45 -7.64 -2.43 -8.00
N ILE A 46 -6.38 -2.60 -8.41
CA ILE A 46 -5.51 -3.67 -7.89
C ILE A 46 -5.29 -3.51 -6.39
N VAL A 47 -4.98 -2.31 -5.91
CA VAL A 47 -4.75 -2.07 -4.48
C VAL A 47 -5.99 -2.39 -3.67
N VAL A 48 -7.18 -1.93 -4.09
CA VAL A 48 -8.44 -2.22 -3.39
C VAL A 48 -8.74 -3.72 -3.40
N SER A 49 -8.53 -4.41 -4.52
CA SER A 49 -8.76 -5.87 -4.64
C SER A 49 -7.83 -6.66 -3.72
N LEU A 50 -6.55 -6.25 -3.63
CA LEU A 50 -5.56 -6.88 -2.76
C LEU A 50 -5.88 -6.64 -1.28
N VAL A 51 -6.25 -5.42 -0.91
CA VAL A 51 -6.66 -5.10 0.46
C VAL A 51 -7.93 -5.86 0.85
N ALA A 52 -8.96 -5.88 0.00
CA ALA A 52 -10.20 -6.59 0.26
C ALA A 52 -9.98 -8.11 0.44
N SER A 53 -9.20 -8.73 -0.44
CA SER A 53 -8.86 -10.14 -0.31
C SER A 53 -7.99 -10.44 0.93
N SER A 54 -7.08 -9.54 1.30
CA SER A 54 -6.28 -9.66 2.52
C SER A 54 -7.12 -9.50 3.80
N LEU A 55 -8.18 -8.69 3.77
CA LEU A 55 -9.10 -8.50 4.91
C LEU A 55 -10.11 -9.62 5.11
N ALA A 56 -10.44 -10.39 4.06
CA ALA A 56 -11.51 -11.40 4.11
C ALA A 56 -11.32 -12.49 5.17
N GLY A 57 -10.08 -12.75 5.62
CA GLY A 57 -9.76 -13.73 6.67
C GLY A 57 -9.31 -13.12 8.00
N GLN A 58 -9.41 -11.81 8.18
CA GLN A 58 -8.88 -11.09 9.34
C GLN A 58 -9.95 -10.85 10.43
N PRO A 59 -9.55 -10.71 11.71
CA PRO A 59 -10.48 -10.46 12.80
C PRO A 59 -11.14 -9.08 12.68
N LEU A 60 -12.28 -8.92 13.37
CA LEU A 60 -13.12 -7.72 13.32
C LEU A 60 -12.34 -6.43 13.66
N ILE A 61 -11.34 -6.52 14.54
CA ILE A 61 -10.47 -5.40 14.89
C ILE A 61 -9.70 -4.82 13.70
N THR A 62 -9.19 -5.70 12.82
CA THR A 62 -8.45 -5.30 11.61
C THR A 62 -9.39 -4.61 10.62
N TRP A 63 -10.65 -5.03 10.56
CA TRP A 63 -11.69 -4.36 9.78
C TRP A 63 -12.00 -2.95 10.29
N VAL A 64 -12.10 -2.77 11.61
CA VAL A 64 -12.33 -1.43 12.22
C VAL A 64 -11.15 -0.50 11.96
N ALA A 65 -9.91 -0.98 12.12
CA ALA A 65 -8.72 -0.20 11.83
C ALA A 65 -8.61 0.19 10.34
N ALA A 66 -8.92 -0.74 9.43
CA ALA A 66 -8.97 -0.47 8.00
C ALA A 66 -10.07 0.54 7.65
N GLY A 67 -11.23 0.47 8.29
CA GLY A 67 -12.31 1.45 8.17
C GLY A 67 -11.87 2.85 8.60
N ALA A 68 -11.17 2.97 9.73
CA ALA A 68 -10.61 4.25 10.18
C ALA A 68 -9.58 4.82 9.19
N ALA A 69 -8.71 3.97 8.64
CA ALA A 69 -7.76 4.37 7.60
C ALA A 69 -8.48 4.86 6.32
N LEU A 70 -9.57 4.20 5.94
CA LEU A 70 -10.39 4.58 4.78
C LEU A 70 -11.10 5.93 5.00
N ILE A 71 -11.67 6.15 6.18
CA ILE A 71 -12.29 7.44 6.54
C ILE A 71 -11.25 8.56 6.48
N ALA A 72 -10.06 8.34 7.04
CA ALA A 72 -8.96 9.29 6.95
C ALA A 72 -8.56 9.58 5.49
N ALA A 73 -8.58 8.56 4.63
CA ALA A 73 -8.25 8.71 3.20
C ALA A 73 -9.25 9.61 2.48
N LEU A 74 -10.54 9.39 2.72
CA LEU A 74 -11.62 10.17 2.14
C LEU A 74 -11.57 11.65 2.56
N LEU A 75 -11.18 11.92 3.82
CA LEU A 75 -11.14 13.28 4.36
C LEU A 75 -9.88 14.05 3.96
N THR A 76 -8.72 13.38 3.91
CA THR A 76 -7.43 14.08 3.80
C THR A 76 -6.80 14.03 2.41
N ASN A 77 -7.16 13.05 1.55
CA ASN A 77 -6.46 12.76 0.30
C ASN A 77 -4.92 12.62 0.45
N HIS A 78 -4.42 12.44 1.68
CA HIS A 78 -2.98 12.40 1.99
C HIS A 78 -2.57 11.01 2.44
N VAL A 79 -1.84 10.29 1.58
CA VAL A 79 -1.38 8.91 1.82
C VAL A 79 -0.60 8.76 3.14
N ILE A 80 0.16 9.78 3.54
CA ILE A 80 0.95 9.73 4.79
C ILE A 80 0.02 9.77 6.00
N ALA A 81 -1.00 10.63 5.98
CA ALA A 81 -1.97 10.74 7.07
C ALA A 81 -2.78 9.45 7.23
N THR A 82 -3.16 8.81 6.13
CA THR A 82 -3.91 7.54 6.16
C THR A 82 -3.07 6.40 6.75
N MET A 83 -1.78 6.34 6.41
CA MET A 83 -0.86 5.36 7.01
C MET A 83 -0.71 5.57 8.52
N CYS A 84 -0.49 6.81 8.96
CA CYS A 84 -0.34 7.11 10.39
C CYS A 84 -1.62 6.81 11.18
N ILE A 85 -2.78 7.22 10.68
CA ILE A 85 -4.07 7.02 11.35
C ILE A 85 -4.45 5.54 11.38
N GLY A 86 -4.29 4.82 10.28
CA GLY A 86 -4.57 3.38 10.23
C GLY A 86 -3.71 2.58 11.19
N PHE A 87 -2.40 2.87 11.23
CA PHE A 87 -1.48 2.23 12.18
C PHE A 87 -1.83 2.59 13.63
N ALA A 88 -2.08 3.87 13.92
CA ALA A 88 -2.46 4.32 15.26
C ALA A 88 -3.77 3.68 15.73
N ALA A 89 -4.77 3.57 14.85
CA ALA A 89 -6.04 2.93 15.15
C ALA A 89 -5.86 1.43 15.45
N TYR A 90 -5.08 0.72 14.63
CA TYR A 90 -4.78 -0.69 14.87
C TYR A 90 -4.04 -0.90 16.20
N ALA A 91 -2.99 -0.10 16.45
CA ALA A 91 -2.20 -0.18 17.68
C ALA A 91 -3.04 0.17 18.92
N ALA A 92 -3.88 1.20 18.85
CA ALA A 92 -4.77 1.59 19.94
C ALA A 92 -5.79 0.49 20.25
N LEU A 93 -6.46 -0.06 19.23
CA LEU A 93 -7.43 -1.13 19.42
C LEU A 93 -6.77 -2.40 20.00
N GLY A 94 -5.57 -2.76 19.52
CA GLY A 94 -4.83 -3.89 20.05
C GLY A 94 -4.34 -3.67 21.49
N TRP A 95 -4.02 -2.43 21.87
CA TRP A 95 -3.65 -2.08 23.24
C TRP A 95 -4.84 -2.15 24.21
N PHE A 96 -6.05 -1.80 23.75
CA PHE A 96 -7.27 -1.90 24.53
C PHE A 96 -7.83 -3.34 24.64
N GLY A 97 -7.12 -4.33 24.08
CA GLY A 97 -7.39 -5.76 24.34
C GLY A 97 -8.66 -6.31 23.68
N VAL A 98 -9.09 -5.71 22.56
CA VAL A 98 -10.10 -6.29 21.66
C VAL A 98 -9.40 -7.01 20.51
#